data_AF-A0A935HTP0-F1
#
_entry.id   AF-A0A935HTP0-F1
#
_cell.length_a   1.000
_cell.length_b   1.000
_cell.length_c   1.000
_cell.angle_alpha   90.00
_cell.angle_beta   90.00
_cell.angle_gamma   90.00
#
_symmetry.space_group_name_H-M   'P 1'
#
loop_
_entity.id
_entity.type
_entity.pdbx_description
1 polymer ?
#
loop_
_entity_poly.entity_id
_entity_poly.type
_entity_poly.pdbx_seq_one_letter_code
_entity_poly.pdbx_strand_id
1 'polypeptide(L)'
;MRHVHDELFKRTITRDGAGTIIKQIGDSFLCVFSEPTAAVQRAVEFQRAVRANKENLTAEGYTLTVRIGIHLGQVAVEDALRPDVFGRHVNMAARIEALATGGQVLTSRSVWENASGWVAGEEGPGIGYIAYGKARLKGFDDPVEVFGFHAKETGALPAPAAIRKRRVQATLLASLAAIVVLVGMFALFQPRCWYQPGCWGAILGREALLLPVRLLRAVQGQYARMGGLQRDQERIRVAGDRCICTRPRMGRRGSGGSSHNSRYAIHPP
;
A
#
# COMPACT_ATOMS: atom_id res chain seq x y z
N MET A 1 -9.45 15.52 22.06
CA MET A 1 -8.53 14.88 21.06
C MET A 1 -9.15 14.74 19.67
N ARG A 2 -10.16 13.88 19.43
CA ARG A 2 -10.72 13.65 18.08
C ARG A 2 -11.23 14.93 17.39
N HIS A 3 -11.88 15.80 18.15
CA HIS A 3 -12.38 17.08 17.64
C HIS A 3 -11.28 17.98 17.05
N VAL A 4 -10.10 18.10 17.67
CA VAL A 4 -9.04 18.99 17.16
C VAL A 4 -8.52 18.53 15.80
N HIS A 5 -8.38 17.23 15.62
CA HIS A 5 -7.92 16.65 14.35
C HIS A 5 -8.98 16.67 13.27
N ASP A 6 -10.23 16.39 13.65
CA ASP A 6 -11.37 16.47 12.74
C ASP A 6 -11.54 17.91 12.24
N GLU A 7 -11.39 18.91 13.11
CA GLU A 7 -11.43 20.32 12.73
C GLU A 7 -10.23 20.76 11.88
N LEU A 8 -9.01 20.30 12.21
CA LEU A 8 -7.84 20.54 11.35
C LEU A 8 -8.08 19.95 9.95
N PHE A 9 -8.59 18.72 9.88
CA PHE A 9 -8.88 18.06 8.62
C PHE A 9 -9.95 18.82 7.83
N LYS A 10 -11.09 19.13 8.46
CA LYS A 10 -12.18 19.87 7.81
C LYS A 10 -11.68 21.20 7.28
N ARG A 11 -11.02 21.99 8.13
CA ARG A 11 -10.47 23.31 7.76
C ARG A 11 -9.49 23.22 6.60
N THR A 12 -8.58 22.24 6.59
CA THR A 12 -7.62 22.11 5.48
C THR A 12 -8.31 21.71 4.19
N ILE A 13 -9.28 20.80 4.22
CA ILE A 13 -9.92 20.23 3.03
C ILE A 13 -10.90 21.20 2.38
N THR A 14 -11.70 21.91 3.17
CA THR A 14 -12.73 22.83 2.67
C THR A 14 -12.23 24.26 2.45
N ARG A 15 -10.96 24.54 2.75
CA ARG A 15 -10.38 25.88 2.56
C ARG A 15 -10.56 26.31 1.10
N ASP A 16 -10.99 27.55 0.92
CA ASP A 16 -11.19 28.17 -0.40
C ASP A 16 -12.24 27.44 -1.26
N GLY A 17 -13.08 26.58 -0.66
CA GLY A 17 -14.05 25.76 -1.40
C GLY A 17 -13.42 24.61 -2.18
N ALA A 18 -12.14 24.28 -1.92
CA ALA A 18 -11.38 23.31 -2.72
C ALA A 18 -11.98 21.89 -2.71
N GLY A 19 -12.53 21.45 -1.57
CA GLY A 19 -13.11 20.13 -1.41
C GLY A 19 -14.38 20.15 -0.58
N THR A 20 -15.26 19.19 -0.84
CA THR A 20 -16.51 18.97 -0.11
C THR A 20 -16.42 17.70 0.70
N ILE A 21 -16.81 17.75 1.97
CA ILE A 21 -16.87 16.57 2.84
C ILE A 21 -18.25 15.97 2.70
N ILE A 22 -18.32 14.75 2.15
CA ILE A 22 -19.57 14.03 1.91
C ILE A 22 -20.06 13.36 3.19
N LYS A 23 -19.18 12.57 3.83
CA LYS A 23 -19.53 11.87 5.05
C LYS A 23 -18.33 11.56 5.93
N GLN A 24 -18.61 11.42 7.22
CA GLN A 24 -17.67 10.90 8.19
C GLN A 24 -18.16 9.52 8.67
N ILE A 25 -17.33 8.50 8.52
CA ILE A 25 -17.59 7.12 8.95
C ILE A 25 -16.53 6.76 9.99
N GLY A 26 -16.89 6.89 11.28
CA GLY A 26 -15.91 6.74 12.37
C GLY A 26 -14.79 7.78 12.23
N ASP A 27 -13.54 7.32 12.30
CA ASP A 27 -12.35 8.18 12.13
C ASP A 27 -11.92 8.36 10.67
N SER A 28 -12.83 8.07 9.73
CA SER A 28 -12.61 8.24 8.31
C SER A 28 -13.53 9.27 7.71
N PHE A 29 -12.98 10.14 6.88
CA PHE A 29 -13.75 11.07 6.06
C PHE A 29 -13.89 10.54 4.64
N LEU A 30 -14.94 10.92 3.94
CA LEU A 30 -15.05 10.79 2.50
C LEU A 30 -15.22 12.20 1.95
N CYS A 31 -14.28 12.63 1.13
CA CYS A 31 -14.30 13.96 0.54
C CYS A 31 -14.27 13.87 -0.99
N VAL A 32 -14.87 14.85 -1.64
CA VAL A 32 -14.90 15.01 -3.09
C VAL A 32 -14.22 16.33 -3.47
N PHE A 33 -13.42 16.27 -4.53
CA PHE A 33 -12.80 17.43 -5.16
C PHE A 33 -13.23 17.50 -6.62
N SER A 34 -13.38 18.73 -7.13
CA SER A 34 -13.53 19.02 -8.56
C SER A 34 -12.21 18.82 -9.31
N GLU A 35 -11.09 19.14 -8.66
CA GLU A 35 -9.76 19.12 -9.26
C GLU A 35 -8.79 18.15 -8.56
N PRO A 36 -8.04 17.31 -9.31
CA PRO A 36 -7.12 16.33 -8.73
C PRO A 36 -5.88 16.99 -8.13
N THR A 37 -5.44 18.12 -8.69
CA THR A 37 -4.37 18.98 -8.16
C THR A 37 -4.73 19.48 -6.76
N ALA A 38 -5.93 20.03 -6.58
CA ALA A 38 -6.44 20.48 -5.29
C ALA A 38 -6.50 19.33 -4.28
N ALA A 39 -7.02 18.16 -4.67
CA ALA A 39 -7.08 16.99 -3.80
C ALA A 39 -5.69 16.57 -3.27
N VAL A 40 -4.68 16.51 -4.15
CA VAL A 40 -3.31 16.16 -3.79
C VAL A 40 -2.69 17.23 -2.89
N GLN A 41 -2.84 18.51 -3.24
CA GLN A 41 -2.28 19.62 -2.48
C GLN A 41 -2.82 19.64 -1.04
N ARG A 42 -4.15 19.52 -0.88
CA ARG A 42 -4.80 19.52 0.43
C ARG A 42 -4.44 18.30 1.27
N ALA A 43 -4.31 17.14 0.62
CA ALA A 43 -3.86 15.92 1.30
C ALA A 43 -2.42 16.03 1.82
N VAL A 44 -1.49 16.55 1.00
CA VAL A 44 -0.09 16.74 1.42
C VAL A 44 0.03 17.83 2.48
N GLU A 45 -0.70 18.94 2.32
CA GLU A 45 -0.77 20.01 3.32
C GLU A 45 -1.26 19.49 4.66
N PHE A 46 -2.32 18.70 4.68
CA PHE A 46 -2.83 18.08 5.90
C PHE A 46 -1.79 17.16 6.55
N GLN A 47 -1.08 16.34 5.78
CA GLN A 47 -0.01 15.50 6.33
C GLN A 47 1.15 16.32 6.91
N ARG A 48 1.50 17.46 6.28
CA ARG A 48 2.49 18.40 6.82
C ARG A 48 2.01 19.00 8.14
N ALA A 49 0.75 19.44 8.21
CA ALA A 49 0.16 20.01 9.42
C ALA A 49 0.10 18.99 10.57
N VAL A 50 -0.29 17.74 10.30
CA VAL A 50 -0.27 16.66 11.29
C VAL A 50 1.16 16.38 11.77
N ARG A 51 2.15 16.44 10.87
CA ARG A 51 3.56 16.24 11.22
C ARG A 51 4.12 17.40 12.06
N ALA A 52 3.82 18.64 11.70
CA ALA A 52 4.28 19.83 12.42
C ALA A 52 3.73 19.90 13.83
N ASN A 53 2.49 19.46 14.03
CA ASN A 53 1.87 19.40 15.34
C ASN A 53 2.29 18.16 16.16
N LYS A 54 3.25 17.33 15.70
CA LYS A 54 3.60 16.10 16.40
C LYS A 54 3.96 16.32 17.85
N GLU A 55 4.74 17.34 18.21
CA GLU A 55 5.17 17.55 19.60
C GLU A 55 4.00 17.86 20.53
N ASN A 56 3.11 18.76 20.11
CA ASN A 56 1.85 19.06 20.81
C ASN A 56 0.92 17.84 20.90
N LEU A 57 1.03 16.91 19.96
CA LEU A 57 0.23 15.68 19.89
C LEU A 57 0.90 14.49 20.60
N THR A 58 2.20 14.58 20.92
CA THR A 58 2.99 13.51 21.55
C THR A 58 3.11 13.72 23.06
N ALA A 59 2.87 14.93 23.57
CA ALA A 59 2.81 15.25 25.00
C ALA A 59 1.81 14.37 25.79
N GLU A 60 0.87 13.73 25.09
CA GLU A 60 -0.16 12.85 25.67
C GLU A 60 0.07 11.35 25.31
N GLY A 61 1.24 10.99 24.77
CA GLY A 61 1.66 9.59 24.55
C GLY A 61 1.18 8.92 23.26
N TYR A 62 0.55 9.65 22.31
CA TYR A 62 0.01 9.06 21.07
C TYR A 62 0.45 9.80 19.81
N THR A 63 1.14 9.11 18.89
CA THR A 63 1.42 9.66 17.56
C THR A 63 0.25 9.39 16.62
N LEU A 64 -0.52 10.44 16.27
CA LEU A 64 -1.53 10.33 15.23
C LEU A 64 -0.87 10.10 13.86
N THR A 65 -1.28 9.04 13.17
CA THR A 65 -0.88 8.81 11.78
C THR A 65 -2.11 8.63 10.91
N VAL A 66 -2.17 9.37 9.80
CA VAL A 66 -3.31 9.34 8.88
C VAL A 66 -2.89 8.72 7.56
N ARG A 67 -3.69 7.79 7.07
CA ARG A 67 -3.57 7.23 5.71
C ARG A 67 -4.47 8.00 4.78
N ILE A 68 -4.00 8.37 3.59
CA ILE A 68 -4.84 9.04 2.59
C ILE A 68 -4.75 8.26 1.27
N GLY A 69 -5.90 7.93 0.70
CA GLY A 69 -6.04 7.40 -0.65
C GLY A 69 -6.87 8.33 -1.52
N ILE A 70 -6.40 8.62 -2.73
CA ILE A 70 -7.07 9.48 -3.71
C ILE A 70 -7.29 8.71 -5.01
N HIS A 71 -8.49 8.77 -5.56
CA HIS A 71 -8.79 8.24 -6.89
C HIS A 71 -9.65 9.20 -7.69
N LEU A 72 -9.37 9.30 -8.99
CA LEU A 72 -10.15 10.06 -9.96
C LEU A 72 -10.97 9.08 -10.80
N GLY A 73 -12.28 9.30 -10.85
CA GLY A 73 -13.19 8.63 -11.77
C GLY A 73 -14.62 9.14 -11.62
N GLN A 74 -15.58 8.52 -12.29
CA GLN A 74 -16.97 8.98 -12.26
C GLN A 74 -17.69 8.46 -11.02
N VAL A 75 -18.54 9.27 -10.38
CA VAL A 75 -19.38 8.77 -9.26
C VAL A 75 -20.83 9.15 -9.50
N ALA A 76 -21.73 8.33 -8.99
CA ALA A 76 -23.13 8.71 -8.89
C ALA A 76 -23.31 9.52 -7.60
N VAL A 77 -23.99 10.66 -7.71
CA VAL A 77 -24.43 11.47 -6.58
C VAL A 77 -25.93 11.24 -6.42
N GLU A 78 -26.34 10.71 -5.27
CA GLU A 78 -27.75 10.56 -4.92
C GLU A 78 -28.14 11.79 -4.09
N ASP A 79 -29.09 12.58 -4.60
CA ASP A 79 -29.62 13.82 -4.02
C ASP A 79 -28.69 15.06 -4.06
N ALA A 80 -29.22 16.18 -4.57
CA ALA A 80 -28.54 17.47 -4.62
C ALA A 80 -28.55 18.21 -3.27
N LEU A 81 -29.52 17.94 -2.39
CA LEU A 81 -29.60 18.56 -1.06
C LEU A 81 -28.68 17.89 -0.04
N ARG A 82 -28.41 16.59 -0.19
CA ARG A 82 -27.48 15.83 0.65
C ARG A 82 -26.64 14.90 -0.24
N PRO A 83 -25.52 15.38 -0.78
CA PRO A 83 -24.75 14.59 -1.72
C PRO A 83 -24.18 13.36 -1.02
N ASP A 84 -24.70 12.17 -1.34
CA ASP A 84 -24.00 10.92 -1.05
C ASP A 84 -23.38 10.35 -2.32
N VAL A 85 -22.19 9.77 -2.20
CA VAL A 85 -21.43 9.25 -3.34
C VAL A 85 -21.16 7.77 -3.17
N PHE A 86 -21.48 7.02 -4.22
CA PHE A 86 -21.30 5.58 -4.28
C PHE A 86 -20.71 5.15 -5.60
N GLY A 87 -20.24 3.90 -5.62
CA GLY A 87 -19.80 3.22 -6.83
C GLY A 87 -18.36 2.75 -6.80
N ARG A 88 -17.94 2.21 -7.95
CA ARG A 88 -16.64 1.56 -8.14
C ARG A 88 -15.47 2.48 -7.79
N HIS A 89 -15.58 3.77 -8.12
CA HIS A 89 -14.50 4.73 -7.93
C HIS A 89 -14.32 5.14 -6.45
N VAL A 90 -15.40 5.21 -5.68
CA VAL A 90 -15.33 5.39 -4.21
C VAL A 90 -14.62 4.20 -3.57
N ASN A 91 -14.97 2.98 -4.00
CA ASN A 91 -14.34 1.76 -3.52
C ASN A 91 -12.84 1.71 -3.89
N MET A 92 -12.47 2.13 -5.11
CA MET A 92 -11.08 2.22 -5.52
C MET A 92 -10.27 3.15 -4.60
N ALA A 93 -10.78 4.36 -4.32
CA ALA A 93 -10.13 5.30 -3.39
C ALA A 93 -9.91 4.67 -2.01
N ALA A 94 -10.93 3.99 -1.47
CA ALA A 94 -10.82 3.30 -0.19
C ALA A 94 -9.80 2.14 -0.23
N ARG A 95 -9.66 1.43 -1.36
CA ARG A 95 -8.64 0.39 -1.50
C ARG A 95 -7.22 0.97 -1.60
N ILE A 96 -7.06 2.12 -2.24
CA ILE A 96 -5.78 2.84 -2.30
C ILE A 96 -5.40 3.37 -0.90
N GLU A 97 -6.36 3.92 -0.14
CA GLU A 97 -6.16 4.31 1.27
C GLU A 97 -5.68 3.13 2.10
N ALA A 98 -6.32 1.97 1.95
CA ALA A 98 -5.96 0.77 2.69
C ALA A 98 -4.55 0.25 2.39
N LEU A 99 -3.96 0.60 1.24
CA LEU A 99 -2.56 0.31 0.94
C LEU A 99 -1.60 1.24 1.68
N ALA A 100 -2.03 2.47 1.99
CA ALA A 100 -1.16 3.47 2.58
C ALA A 100 -0.67 3.05 3.96
N THR A 101 0.55 3.46 4.31
CA THR A 101 1.01 3.47 5.70
C THR A 101 0.73 4.85 6.31
N GLY A 102 0.75 4.94 7.64
CA GLY A 102 0.47 6.19 8.34
C GLY A 102 1.41 7.31 7.88
N GLY A 103 0.85 8.45 7.49
CA GLY A 103 1.58 9.59 6.93
C GLY A 103 1.70 9.60 5.40
N GLN A 104 1.20 8.57 4.70
CA GLN A 104 1.26 8.50 3.23
C GLN A 104 0.02 9.07 2.55
N VAL A 105 0.25 9.73 1.41
CA VAL A 105 -0.76 10.07 0.42
C VAL A 105 -0.54 9.17 -0.80
N LEU A 106 -1.42 8.21 -1.01
CA LEU A 106 -1.37 7.32 -2.17
C LEU A 106 -2.47 7.66 -3.15
N THR A 107 -2.17 7.47 -4.43
CA THR A 107 -3.07 7.83 -5.52
C THR A 107 -3.04 6.79 -6.64
N SER A 108 -4.11 6.72 -7.42
CA SER A 108 -4.13 5.97 -8.68
C SER A 108 -3.39 6.71 -9.78
N ARG A 109 -3.02 5.97 -10.84
CA ARG A 109 -2.51 6.54 -12.08
C ARG A 109 -3.33 7.73 -12.60
N SER A 110 -4.66 7.63 -12.62
CA SER A 110 -5.52 8.70 -13.12
C SER A 110 -5.34 10.05 -12.39
N VAL A 111 -5.08 10.03 -11.08
CA VAL A 111 -4.80 11.25 -10.31
C VAL A 111 -3.40 11.75 -10.65
N TRP A 112 -2.42 10.85 -10.71
CA TRP A 112 -1.05 11.20 -11.04
C TRP A 112 -0.93 11.85 -12.43
N GLU A 113 -1.57 11.29 -13.46
CA GLU A 113 -1.58 11.83 -14.82
C GLU A 113 -2.13 13.26 -14.87
N ASN A 114 -3.17 13.55 -14.08
CA ASN A 114 -3.86 14.84 -14.13
C ASN A 114 -3.33 15.87 -13.11
N ALA A 115 -2.49 15.47 -12.15
CA ALA A 115 -1.99 16.37 -11.10
C ALA A 115 -0.47 16.56 -11.11
N SER A 116 0.31 15.56 -11.53
CA SER A 116 1.77 15.54 -11.35
C SER A 116 2.48 16.73 -12.00
N GLY A 117 2.08 17.13 -13.22
CA GLY A 117 2.70 18.25 -13.94
C GLY A 117 2.62 19.57 -13.18
N TRP A 118 1.46 19.89 -12.60
CA TRP A 118 1.27 21.10 -11.80
C TRP A 118 1.94 21.00 -10.43
N VAL A 119 1.68 19.92 -9.69
CA VAL A 119 2.13 19.86 -8.28
C VAL A 119 3.65 19.69 -8.12
N ALA A 120 4.31 19.12 -9.13
CA ALA A 120 5.76 18.90 -9.13
C ALA A 120 6.56 20.02 -9.81
N GLY A 121 5.89 20.94 -10.51
CA GLY A 121 6.51 22.07 -11.19
C GLY A 121 7.32 22.97 -10.26
N GLU A 122 8.20 23.80 -10.82
CA GLU A 122 9.06 24.71 -10.06
C GLU A 122 8.26 25.79 -9.32
N GLU A 123 7.22 26.32 -9.95
CA GLU A 123 6.24 27.24 -9.36
C GLU A 123 5.16 26.52 -8.53
N GLY A 124 5.24 25.18 -8.46
CA GLY A 124 4.26 24.35 -7.77
C GLY A 124 4.37 24.42 -6.25
N PRO A 125 3.43 23.79 -5.51
CA PRO A 125 3.33 23.82 -4.05
C PRO A 125 4.45 23.07 -3.30
N GLY A 126 5.59 22.79 -3.95
CA GLY A 126 6.71 22.05 -3.35
C GLY A 126 6.39 20.57 -3.10
N ILE A 127 5.60 19.95 -3.98
CA ILE A 127 5.18 18.55 -3.83
C ILE A 127 5.99 17.66 -4.78
N GLY A 128 6.51 16.55 -4.27
CA GLY A 128 7.14 15.48 -5.04
C GLY A 128 6.23 14.26 -5.17
N TYR A 129 6.58 13.38 -6.11
CA TYR A 129 5.90 12.09 -6.24
C TYR A 129 6.88 10.94 -6.49
N ILE A 130 6.43 9.73 -6.18
CA ILE A 130 7.14 8.48 -6.44
C ILE A 130 6.18 7.43 -6.98
N ALA A 131 6.61 6.68 -8.00
CA ALA A 131 5.88 5.51 -8.47
C ALA A 131 6.23 4.29 -7.60
N TYR A 132 5.23 3.72 -6.90
CA TYR A 132 5.43 2.49 -6.11
C TYR A 132 5.20 1.22 -6.95
N GLY A 133 4.52 1.34 -8.09
CA GLY A 133 4.25 0.24 -9.02
C GLY A 133 2.83 -0.32 -8.89
N LYS A 134 2.63 -1.56 -9.37
CA LYS A 134 1.30 -2.18 -9.51
C LYS A 134 0.87 -2.96 -8.27
N ALA A 135 -0.35 -2.70 -7.78
CA ALA A 135 -1.00 -3.42 -6.69
C ALA A 135 -2.30 -4.09 -7.17
N ARG A 136 -2.53 -5.36 -6.79
CA ARG A 136 -3.84 -6.00 -6.98
C ARG A 136 -4.76 -5.58 -5.83
N LEU A 137 -5.95 -5.09 -6.16
CA LEU A 137 -6.93 -4.62 -5.18
C LEU A 137 -8.15 -5.54 -5.20
N LYS A 138 -8.71 -5.84 -4.02
CA LYS A 138 -9.93 -6.66 -3.92
C LYS A 138 -11.08 -5.97 -4.67
N GLY A 139 -11.72 -6.72 -5.58
CA GLY A 139 -12.84 -6.23 -6.41
C GLY A 139 -12.39 -5.55 -7.70
N PHE A 140 -11.10 -5.64 -8.05
CA PHE A 140 -10.54 -5.13 -9.31
C PHE A 140 -9.70 -6.21 -9.96
N ASP A 141 -10.05 -6.57 -11.20
CA ASP A 141 -9.38 -7.66 -11.93
C ASP A 141 -7.95 -7.27 -12.33
N ASP A 142 -7.80 -6.04 -12.81
CA ASP A 142 -6.54 -5.48 -13.25
C ASP A 142 -5.72 -4.90 -12.08
N PRO A 143 -4.38 -5.14 -12.06
CA PRO A 143 -3.50 -4.45 -11.14
C PRO A 143 -3.52 -2.94 -11.38
N VAL A 144 -3.65 -2.18 -10.30
CA VAL A 144 -3.70 -0.71 -10.32
C VAL A 144 -2.32 -0.16 -10.00
N GLU A 145 -1.85 0.82 -10.78
CA GLU A 145 -0.63 1.54 -10.46
C GLU A 145 -0.86 2.57 -9.36
N VAL A 146 0.07 2.57 -8.40
CA VAL A 146 0.01 3.37 -7.19
C VAL A 146 1.18 4.33 -7.14
N PHE A 147 0.85 5.60 -6.92
CA PHE A 147 1.81 6.69 -6.80
C PHE A 147 1.70 7.32 -5.42
N GLY A 148 2.84 7.64 -4.80
CA GLY A 148 2.91 8.39 -3.56
C GLY A 148 3.18 9.85 -3.83
N PHE A 149 2.44 10.75 -3.18
CA PHE A 149 2.76 12.17 -3.14
C PHE A 149 3.28 12.56 -1.76
N HIS A 150 4.24 13.48 -1.72
CA HIS A 150 4.86 13.94 -0.48
C HIS A 150 5.35 15.39 -0.62
N ALA A 151 5.53 16.07 0.50
CA ALA A 151 6.22 17.36 0.51
C ALA A 151 7.71 17.15 0.17
N LYS A 152 8.31 17.99 -0.66
CA LYS A 152 9.71 17.84 -1.10
C LYS A 152 10.67 17.81 0.09
N GLU A 153 10.44 18.65 1.10
CA GLU A 153 11.26 18.72 2.31
C GLU A 153 11.17 17.47 3.20
N THR A 154 10.08 16.72 3.10
CA THR A 154 9.87 15.50 3.90
C THR A 154 10.42 14.26 3.21
N GLY A 155 10.53 14.28 1.88
CA GLY A 155 10.91 13.13 1.08
C GLY A 155 9.83 12.03 1.02
N ALA A 156 10.04 11.07 0.13
CA ALA A 156 9.13 9.96 -0.08
C ALA A 156 9.21 8.94 1.07
N LEU A 157 8.05 8.48 1.54
CA LEU A 157 7.97 7.34 2.45
C LEU A 157 8.22 6.03 1.69
N PRO A 158 8.65 4.94 2.37
CA PRO A 158 8.92 3.67 1.70
C PRO A 158 7.65 3.05 1.11
N ALA A 159 7.82 2.20 0.09
CA ALA A 159 6.71 1.52 -0.55
C ALA A 159 5.86 0.74 0.46
N PRO A 160 4.52 0.78 0.35
CA PRO A 160 3.61 -0.02 1.14
C PRO A 160 4.02 -1.49 1.22
N ALA A 161 3.87 -2.10 2.39
CA ALA A 161 4.25 -3.50 2.62
C ALA A 161 3.56 -4.46 1.63
N ALA A 162 2.31 -4.19 1.26
CA ALA A 162 1.55 -4.96 0.28
C ALA A 162 2.20 -4.98 -1.11
N ILE A 163 2.81 -3.86 -1.52
CA ILE A 163 3.52 -3.74 -2.81
C ILE A 163 4.91 -4.36 -2.69
N ARG A 164 5.62 -4.11 -1.57
CA ARG A 164 6.98 -4.60 -1.32
C ARG A 164 7.08 -6.12 -1.26
N LYS A 165 6.17 -6.81 -0.56
CA LYS A 165 6.18 -8.28 -0.43
C LYS A 165 6.16 -8.97 -1.80
N ARG A 166 5.40 -8.41 -2.74
CA ARG A 166 5.26 -8.96 -4.09
C ARG A 166 6.52 -8.79 -4.94
N ARG A 167 7.21 -7.65 -4.81
CA ARG A 167 8.48 -7.39 -5.50
C ARG A 167 9.54 -8.40 -5.08
N VAL A 168 9.65 -8.67 -3.77
CA VAL A 168 10.60 -9.65 -3.22
C VAL A 168 10.26 -11.09 -3.65
N GLN A 169 8.99 -11.49 -3.61
CA GLN A 169 8.59 -12.82 -4.08
C GLN A 169 8.88 -13.04 -5.56
N ALA A 170 8.63 -12.03 -6.41
CA ALA A 170 8.93 -12.10 -7.83
C ALA A 170 10.43 -12.23 -8.11
N THR A 171 11.29 -11.48 -7.40
CA THR A 171 12.74 -11.59 -7.56
C THR A 171 13.27 -12.94 -7.08
N LEU A 172 12.77 -13.47 -5.95
CA LEU A 172 13.18 -14.79 -5.46
C LEU A 172 12.82 -15.93 -6.42
N LEU A 173 11.61 -15.90 -6.99
CA LEU A 173 11.20 -16.89 -8.00
C LEU A 173 12.02 -16.78 -9.29
N ALA A 174 12.32 -15.55 -9.74
CA ALA A 174 13.17 -15.34 -10.91
C ALA A 174 14.61 -15.83 -10.67
N SER A 175 15.19 -15.54 -9.50
CA SER A 175 16.50 -16.04 -9.10
C SER A 175 16.52 -17.57 -9.01
N LEU A 176 15.50 -18.19 -8.43
CA LEU A 176 15.37 -19.65 -8.37
C LEU A 176 15.29 -20.26 -9.77
N ALA A 177 14.47 -19.68 -10.66
CA ALA A 177 14.37 -20.13 -12.06
C ALA A 177 15.71 -20.01 -12.80
N ALA A 178 16.43 -18.89 -12.62
CA ALA A 178 17.77 -18.71 -13.19
C ALA A 178 18.76 -19.74 -12.67
N ILE A 179 18.73 -20.07 -11.37
CA ILE A 179 19.56 -21.13 -10.79
C ILE A 179 19.21 -22.49 -11.41
N VAL A 180 17.92 -22.82 -11.55
CA VAL A 180 17.49 -24.07 -12.19
C VAL A 180 17.96 -24.15 -13.64
N VAL A 181 17.87 -23.05 -14.40
CA VAL A 181 18.39 -22.98 -15.77
C VAL A 181 19.91 -23.12 -15.79
N LEU A 182 20.64 -22.46 -14.90
CA LEU A 182 22.10 -22.57 -14.80
C LEU A 182 22.54 -23.98 -14.42
N VAL A 183 21.86 -24.64 -13.48
CA VAL A 183 22.13 -26.03 -13.10
C VAL A 183 21.78 -26.98 -14.25
N GLY A 184 20.67 -26.76 -14.94
CA GLY A 184 20.29 -27.52 -16.13
C GLY A 184 21.28 -27.36 -17.28
N MET A 185 21.69 -26.11 -17.57
CA MET A 185 22.73 -25.82 -18.54
C MET A 185 24.07 -26.42 -18.12
N PHE A 186 24.46 -26.33 -16.86
CA PHE A 186 25.69 -26.96 -16.35
C PHE A 186 25.66 -28.48 -16.48
N ALA A 187 24.51 -29.12 -16.27
CA ALA A 187 24.31 -30.56 -16.48
C ALA A 187 24.37 -30.95 -17.97
N LEU A 188 23.83 -30.11 -18.87
CA LEU A 188 23.87 -30.33 -20.32
C LEU A 188 25.22 -29.94 -20.96
N PHE A 189 25.94 -29.01 -20.34
CA PHE A 189 27.25 -28.52 -20.74
C PHE A 189 28.38 -29.30 -20.07
N GLN A 190 28.08 -30.33 -19.26
CA GLN A 190 29.07 -31.38 -19.02
C GLN A 190 29.37 -32.00 -20.39
N PRO A 191 30.51 -31.71 -21.01
CA PRO A 191 30.88 -32.45 -22.19
C PRO A 191 31.17 -33.87 -21.73
N ARG A 192 31.20 -34.80 -22.67
CA ARG A 192 31.68 -36.18 -22.54
C ARG A 192 33.10 -36.32 -21.92
N CYS A 193 33.66 -35.28 -21.32
CA CYS A 193 34.92 -35.22 -20.57
C CYS A 193 34.85 -35.93 -19.22
N TRP A 194 33.69 -35.99 -18.56
CA TRP A 194 33.53 -36.79 -17.33
C TRP A 194 33.37 -38.29 -17.60
N TYR A 195 33.22 -38.66 -18.87
CA TYR A 195 33.05 -40.04 -19.32
C TYR A 195 34.27 -40.49 -20.15
N GLN A 196 35.49 -40.25 -19.64
CA GLN A 196 36.61 -41.12 -19.93
C GLN A 196 36.95 -41.93 -18.67
N PRO A 197 36.85 -43.28 -18.73
CA PRO A 197 37.27 -44.14 -17.63
C PRO A 197 38.80 -44.08 -17.52
N GLY A 198 39.32 -43.16 -16.70
CA GLY A 198 40.77 -43.03 -16.48
C GLY A 198 41.19 -41.92 -15.52
N CYS A 199 40.45 -40.81 -15.42
CA CYS A 199 40.93 -39.64 -14.64
C CYS A 199 40.62 -39.67 -13.13
N TRP A 200 39.71 -40.53 -12.66
CA TRP A 200 39.36 -40.60 -11.23
C TRP A 200 40.25 -41.58 -10.42
N GLY A 201 41.19 -42.26 -11.07
CA GLY A 201 42.10 -43.19 -10.39
C GLY A 201 43.20 -42.52 -9.55
N ALA A 202 43.38 -41.19 -9.62
CA ALA A 202 44.54 -40.52 -9.03
C ALA A 202 44.27 -39.59 -7.84
N ILE A 203 43.02 -39.27 -7.49
CA ILE A 203 42.76 -38.22 -6.48
C ILE A 203 42.03 -38.71 -5.21
N LEU A 204 41.35 -39.86 -5.21
CA LEU A 204 40.74 -40.37 -3.98
C LEU A 204 41.02 -41.86 -3.85
N GLY A 205 42.11 -42.16 -3.14
CA GLY A 205 42.45 -43.49 -2.69
C GLY A 205 41.29 -44.12 -1.92
N ARG A 206 41.00 -45.37 -2.28
CA ARG A 206 40.10 -46.28 -1.56
C ARG A 206 40.46 -46.28 -0.07
N GLU A 207 39.59 -45.74 0.77
CA GLU A 207 39.29 -46.27 2.11
C GLU A 207 37.85 -45.93 2.51
N ALA A 208 37.21 -46.92 3.13
CA ALA A 208 35.99 -46.87 3.95
C ALA A 208 34.69 -46.40 3.26
N LEU A 209 33.89 -47.27 2.62
CA LEU A 209 32.93 -48.21 3.24
C LEU A 209 31.99 -47.60 4.31
N LEU A 210 30.70 -47.56 3.92
CA LEU A 210 29.52 -47.94 4.71
C LEU A 210 29.05 -47.03 5.87
N LEU A 211 27.86 -46.43 5.68
CA LEU A 211 26.61 -46.74 6.41
C LEU A 211 25.46 -45.84 5.87
N PRO A 212 24.17 -46.23 6.04
CA PRO A 212 23.21 -46.28 4.94
C PRO A 212 22.01 -45.33 5.10
N VAL A 213 21.36 -45.08 3.96
CA VAL A 213 19.91 -45.11 3.74
C VAL A 213 19.02 -44.98 4.99
N ARG A 214 18.48 -43.77 5.22
CA ARG A 214 17.11 -43.47 5.73
C ARG A 214 17.09 -42.05 6.30
N LEU A 215 16.72 -41.07 5.48
CA LEU A 215 15.92 -39.88 5.85
C LEU A 215 16.02 -38.90 4.68
N LEU A 216 14.99 -38.83 3.84
CA LEU A 216 14.55 -37.65 3.05
C LEU A 216 13.57 -38.11 1.95
N ARG A 217 12.47 -38.75 2.36
CA ARG A 217 11.20 -38.75 1.62
C ARG A 217 10.21 -37.94 2.46
N ALA A 218 10.28 -36.62 2.36
CA ALA A 218 9.33 -35.73 3.03
C ALA A 218 9.20 -34.37 2.34
N VAL A 219 9.21 -34.30 1.00
CA VAL A 219 8.76 -33.08 0.30
C VAL A 219 8.15 -33.45 -1.06
N GLN A 220 6.97 -34.07 -1.07
CA GLN A 220 6.01 -33.96 -2.17
C GLN A 220 4.61 -34.24 -1.64
N GLY A 221 3.74 -33.24 -1.66
CA GLY A 221 2.34 -33.43 -1.33
C GLY A 221 1.60 -32.12 -1.07
N GLN A 222 1.10 -31.51 -2.15
CA GLN A 222 -0.35 -31.25 -2.35
C GLN A 222 -0.60 -29.94 -3.12
N TYR A 223 -1.03 -30.14 -4.37
CA TYR A 223 -1.85 -29.21 -5.13
C TYR A 223 -3.29 -29.74 -5.16
N ALA A 224 -4.23 -28.79 -5.17
CA ALA A 224 -5.59 -28.85 -5.71
C ALA A 224 -6.71 -29.61 -4.96
N ARG A 225 -7.75 -28.86 -4.53
CA ARG A 225 -9.14 -28.99 -5.06
C ARG A 225 -10.13 -27.97 -4.48
N MET A 226 -10.87 -27.34 -5.42
CA MET A 226 -12.30 -26.95 -5.41
C MET A 226 -12.80 -25.90 -4.40
N GLY A 227 -13.80 -25.05 -4.69
CA GLY A 227 -14.62 -24.73 -5.87
C GLY A 227 -15.02 -23.24 -5.78
N GLY A 228 -15.29 -22.53 -6.88
CA GLY A 228 -16.63 -22.44 -7.48
C GLY A 228 -17.52 -21.48 -6.69
N LEU A 229 -17.80 -20.27 -7.22
CA LEU A 229 -19.01 -19.48 -6.93
C LEU A 229 -19.18 -18.29 -7.89
N GLN A 230 -20.32 -18.36 -8.57
CA GLN A 230 -21.21 -17.33 -9.16
C GLN A 230 -20.64 -16.01 -9.71
N ARG A 231 -20.83 -15.86 -11.03
CA ARG A 231 -21.12 -14.59 -11.71
C ARG A 231 -22.60 -14.27 -11.51
N ASP A 232 -22.90 -13.04 -11.11
CA ASP A 232 -24.11 -12.31 -11.51
C ASP A 232 -23.68 -10.85 -11.75
N GLN A 233 -23.77 -10.42 -13.01
CA GLN A 233 -23.58 -9.03 -13.42
C GLN A 233 -24.92 -8.55 -13.97
N GLU A 234 -25.57 -7.66 -13.23
CA GLU A 234 -26.69 -6.89 -13.75
C GLU A 234 -26.23 -5.47 -14.12
N ARG A 235 -26.78 -5.01 -15.24
CA ARG A 235 -26.32 -3.93 -16.10
C ARG A 235 -26.97 -2.61 -15.64
N ILE A 236 -26.20 -1.58 -15.31
CA ILE A 236 -26.74 -0.23 -15.04
C ILE A 236 -26.04 0.82 -15.90
N ARG A 237 -26.86 1.68 -16.51
CA ARG A 237 -26.50 2.70 -17.49
C ARG A 237 -25.72 3.85 -16.84
N VAL A 238 -24.79 4.40 -17.61
CA VAL A 238 -23.82 5.43 -17.23
C VAL A 238 -24.39 6.83 -17.53
N ALA A 239 -24.41 7.72 -16.54
CA ALA A 239 -24.64 9.16 -16.74
C ALA A 239 -23.48 9.94 -16.10
N GLY A 240 -22.79 10.72 -16.93
CA GLY A 240 -21.53 11.43 -16.67
C GLY A 240 -21.56 12.32 -15.43
N ASP A 241 -20.53 12.21 -14.59
CA ASP A 241 -19.68 13.33 -14.14
C ASP A 241 -18.59 12.90 -13.15
N ARG A 242 -17.37 13.43 -13.34
CA ARG A 242 -16.11 13.01 -12.71
C ARG A 242 -16.01 13.53 -11.27
N CYS A 243 -15.69 12.68 -10.30
CA CYS A 243 -15.50 13.02 -8.89
C CYS A 243 -14.25 12.33 -8.30
N ILE A 244 -13.51 13.07 -7.47
CA ILE A 244 -12.28 12.58 -6.84
C ILE A 244 -12.53 12.22 -5.39
N CYS A 245 -12.51 10.94 -5.05
CA CYS A 245 -12.77 10.49 -3.69
C CYS A 245 -11.48 10.44 -2.87
N THR A 246 -11.46 11.09 -1.70
CA THR A 246 -10.42 10.89 -0.69
C THR A 246 -11.00 10.26 0.55
N ARG A 247 -10.36 9.19 1.05
CA ARG A 247 -10.66 8.63 2.37
C ARG A 247 -9.43 8.75 3.24
N PRO A 248 -9.42 9.59 4.30
CA PRO A 248 -8.45 9.48 5.35
C PRO A 248 -8.88 8.39 6.33
N ARG A 249 -7.95 7.65 6.93
CA ARG A 249 -8.23 6.84 8.13
C ARG A 249 -7.13 7.08 9.15
N MET A 250 -7.52 7.45 10.36
CA MET A 250 -6.60 7.56 11.49
C MET A 250 -6.23 6.16 11.98
N GLY A 251 -4.93 5.86 12.05
CA GLY A 251 -4.41 4.63 12.64
C GLY A 251 -3.72 4.94 13.97
N ARG A 252 -4.18 4.30 15.06
CA ARG A 252 -3.44 4.24 16.34
C ARG A 252 -2.37 3.15 16.24
N ARG A 253 -1.11 3.49 16.52
CA ARG A 253 -0.08 2.50 16.90
C ARG A 253 0.12 2.63 18.41
N GLY A 254 -0.17 1.57 19.16
CA GLY A 254 0.30 1.43 20.53
C GLY A 254 1.77 1.03 20.53
N SER A 255 2.60 1.75 21.27
CA SER A 255 3.94 1.29 21.64
C SER A 255 3.80 0.20 22.69
N GLY A 256 4.17 -1.03 22.33
CA GLY A 256 4.42 -2.08 23.31
C GLY A 256 5.65 -1.71 24.13
N GLY A 257 5.47 -1.64 25.45
CA GLY A 257 6.52 -1.44 26.44
C GLY A 257 6.07 -2.07 27.76
N SER A 258 6.78 -3.10 28.17
CA SER A 258 6.57 -3.90 29.37
C SER A 258 6.94 -3.17 30.65
N SER A 259 6.18 -3.47 31.71
CA SER A 259 6.55 -3.48 33.13
C SER A 259 7.19 -2.22 33.75
N HIS A 260 6.46 -1.56 34.65
CA HIS A 260 6.89 -1.45 36.05
C HIS A 260 5.70 -1.17 36.97
N ASN A 261 5.73 -1.89 38.10
CA ASN A 261 4.81 -1.85 39.23
C ASN A 261 5.08 -0.58 40.07
N SER A 262 4.05 0.19 40.43
CA SER A 262 4.02 0.90 41.71
C SER A 262 2.60 1.27 42.09
N ARG A 263 2.23 0.79 43.29
CA ARG A 263 1.09 1.18 44.10
C ARG A 263 1.13 2.69 44.39
N TYR A 264 -0.03 3.33 44.51
CA TYR A 264 -0.48 4.03 45.73
C TYR A 264 -1.98 4.39 45.56
N ALA A 265 -2.76 4.01 46.58
CA ALA A 265 -4.16 4.35 46.76
C ALA A 265 -4.25 5.60 47.63
N ILE A 266 -5.15 6.55 47.33
CA ILE A 266 -5.88 7.37 48.31
C ILE A 266 -7.24 7.79 47.69
N HIS A 267 -8.33 7.58 48.44
CA HIS A 267 -9.71 8.00 48.18
C HIS A 267 -9.91 9.52 48.35
N PRO A 268 -11.01 10.09 47.81
CA PRO A 268 -11.26 11.54 47.81
C PRO A 268 -11.93 12.02 49.12
N PRO A 269 -11.87 13.32 49.42
CA PRO A 269 -12.79 13.97 50.35
C PRO A 269 -14.19 14.18 49.73
#